data_AF-A0A2M8M629-F1
#
_entry.id   AF-A0A2M8M629-F1
#
_cell.length_a   1.000
_cell.length_b   1.000
_cell.length_c   1.000
_cell.angle_alpha   90.00
_cell.angle_beta   90.00
_cell.angle_gamma   90.00
#
_symmetry.space_group_name_H-M   'P 1'
#
loop_
_entity.id
_entity.type
_entity.pdbx_description
1 polymer ?
#
loop_
_entity_poly.entity_id
_entity_poly.type
_entity_poly.pdbx_seq_one_letter_code
_entity_poly.pdbx_strand_id
1 'polypeptide(L)'
;MRPNLPRRQDESRGLRLWPVGTALALTFSTAITVAAAVFLTGWGLLDVQNLKPERQLTSKTLFDLVKLSFGVVAGAGALVALVVAYRRQRIDEDGALRDATRLHTERFTTAVSQLGEESAAVRLGGVHALAGLADDAPTRDLRQTCIDVLCAYLRLPYTSQTDFPSEDAGARHTYLALREVRHTVIRLIRDHLSLPPEHPRSWEGHDLDFTGVVFDGGDFSGASFRSGMVDFSNATFSGSMVDFNNTTFSGSTVNFNHTKFLDGTVNFNHATFSNGTVNFNGAEFNGSTVRFDYANFNGGTVNFEHAEINNGGIDFNHATISRDSITFSHAAINGGVLRFNDAGFNGGAIHFEGASINGGKLAFRDASFDGSIVNFDRASFNGGTIEFDDTTISGGVVIFTYAAFSGSTTNFNQVTFFDGFVDFGYAVFSSGEISFTDAGFNGETVSFDNAAFNGGTVDFNGAFGSSPSGIFSPSGQPSPFCLNLPRSWQPSTH
;
A
#
# COMPACT_ATOMS: atom_id res chain seq x y z
N MET A 1 -12.23 -3.42 22.53
CA MET A 1 -10.91 -3.67 23.15
C MET A 1 -9.86 -3.01 22.26
N ARG A 2 -9.21 -1.94 22.71
CA ARG A 2 -8.20 -1.19 21.93
C ARG A 2 -6.83 -1.84 22.15
N PRO A 3 -6.01 -2.10 21.12
CA PRO A 3 -4.65 -2.53 21.32
C PRO A 3 -3.81 -1.32 21.75
N ASN A 4 -3.15 -1.46 22.90
CA ASN A 4 -2.14 -0.51 23.38
C ASN A 4 -0.92 -0.60 22.45
N LEU A 5 -0.77 0.37 21.55
CA LEU A 5 0.50 0.60 20.87
C LEU A 5 1.48 1.24 21.85
N PRO A 6 2.75 0.78 21.90
CA PRO A 6 3.75 1.40 22.75
C PRO A 6 4.09 2.78 22.19
N ARG A 7 3.74 3.84 22.94
CA ARG A 7 4.37 5.15 22.77
C ARG A 7 5.87 4.96 22.96
N ARG A 8 6.64 4.96 21.86
CA ARG A 8 8.06 5.26 21.89
C ARG A 8 8.20 6.73 22.25
N GLN A 9 8.12 7.02 23.53
CA GLN A 9 8.79 8.18 24.10
C GLN A 9 10.29 7.88 24.03
N ASP A 10 10.91 8.12 22.88
CA ASP A 10 12.29 8.59 22.93
C ASP A 10 12.20 10.02 23.47
N GLU A 11 12.10 10.11 24.80
CA GLU A 11 12.59 11.27 25.51
C GLU A 11 13.99 11.50 24.97
N SER A 12 14.15 12.54 24.15
CA SER A 12 15.40 13.24 24.03
C SER A 12 15.72 13.77 25.42
N ARG A 13 16.23 12.90 26.29
CA ARG A 13 17.02 13.26 27.46
C ARG A 13 18.21 13.98 26.88
N GLY A 14 18.05 15.29 26.67
CA GLY A 14 19.16 16.19 26.49
C GLY A 14 20.12 15.87 27.61
N LEU A 15 21.25 15.24 27.27
CA LEU A 15 22.29 14.90 28.23
C LEU A 15 22.57 16.19 28.97
N ARG A 16 22.20 16.23 30.26
CA ARG A 16 22.45 17.38 31.15
C ARG A 16 23.94 17.65 31.05
N LEU A 17 24.30 18.64 30.25
CA LEU A 17 25.68 19.02 30.03
C LEU A 17 26.21 19.40 31.41
N TRP A 18 27.18 18.62 31.89
CA TRP A 18 27.83 18.85 33.16
C TRP A 18 28.25 20.33 33.26
N PRO A 19 28.02 21.01 34.41
CA PRO A 19 28.46 22.38 34.61
C PRO A 19 29.91 22.55 34.18
N VAL A 20 30.26 23.65 33.52
CA VAL A 20 31.58 23.88 32.91
C VAL A 20 32.73 23.59 33.89
N GLY A 21 32.55 23.96 35.16
CA GLY A 21 33.50 23.66 36.23
C GLY A 21 33.73 22.15 36.45
N THR A 22 32.70 21.32 36.36
CA THR A 22 32.81 19.86 36.57
C THR A 22 33.45 19.15 35.38
N ALA A 23 33.17 19.56 34.14
CA ALA A 23 33.81 18.99 32.96
C ALA A 23 35.30 19.35 32.92
N LEU A 24 35.63 20.62 33.20
CA LEU A 24 37.02 21.06 33.32
C LEU A 24 37.72 20.33 34.46
N ALA A 25 37.12 20.27 35.65
CA ALA A 25 37.68 19.55 36.79
C ALA A 25 37.95 18.09 36.44
N LEU A 26 37.02 17.38 35.79
CA LEU A 26 37.21 15.98 35.42
C LEU A 26 38.35 15.80 34.40
N THR A 27 38.43 16.66 33.37
CA THR A 27 39.53 16.63 32.37
C THR A 27 40.88 16.97 32.97
N PHE A 28 40.94 17.95 33.88
CA PHE A 28 42.16 18.30 34.59
C PHE A 28 42.56 17.19 35.56
N SER A 29 41.62 16.63 36.33
CA SER A 29 41.88 15.52 37.22
C SER A 29 42.42 14.33 36.44
N THR A 30 41.79 13.91 35.35
CA THR A 30 42.29 12.79 34.52
C THR A 30 43.67 13.08 33.93
N ALA A 31 43.91 14.29 33.41
CA ALA A 31 45.23 14.68 32.92
C ALA A 31 46.30 14.64 34.02
N ILE A 32 45.97 15.12 35.23
CA ILE A 32 46.85 15.05 36.41
C ILE A 32 47.12 13.59 36.81
N THR A 33 46.10 12.74 36.84
CA THR A 33 46.26 11.31 37.19
C THR A 33 47.15 10.59 36.19
N VAL A 34 46.99 10.86 34.89
CA VAL A 34 47.85 10.31 33.83
C VAL A 34 49.27 10.82 33.97
N ALA A 35 49.46 12.13 34.20
CA ALA A 35 50.79 12.71 34.41
C ALA A 35 51.49 12.13 35.65
N ALA A 36 50.75 11.96 36.75
CA ALA A 36 51.24 11.34 37.99
C ALA A 36 51.61 9.87 37.76
N ALA A 37 50.79 9.12 37.03
CA ALA A 37 51.08 7.73 36.68
C ALA A 37 52.36 7.60 35.84
N VAL A 38 52.53 8.46 34.81
CA VAL A 38 53.74 8.51 33.99
C VAL A 38 54.98 8.93 34.80
N PHE A 39 54.82 9.88 35.73
CA PHE A 39 55.90 10.28 36.63
C PHE A 39 56.33 9.15 37.55
N LEU A 40 55.37 8.46 38.18
CA LEU A 40 55.65 7.35 39.09
C LEU A 40 56.27 6.14 38.36
N THR A 41 55.81 5.83 37.15
CA THR A 41 56.42 4.77 36.34
C THR A 41 57.82 5.16 35.86
N GLY A 42 58.02 6.40 35.43
CA GLY A 42 59.32 6.94 35.06
C GLY A 42 60.29 6.95 36.24
N TRP A 43 59.82 7.35 37.43
CA TRP A 43 60.60 7.32 38.67
C TRP A 43 61.01 5.89 39.02
N GLY A 44 60.08 4.92 38.97
CA GLY A 44 60.39 3.51 39.20
C GLY A 44 61.38 2.92 38.19
N LEU A 45 61.30 3.33 36.92
CA LEU A 45 62.26 2.93 35.87
C LEU A 45 63.65 3.56 36.07
N LEU A 46 63.72 4.79 36.58
CA LEU A 46 64.96 5.49 36.88
C LEU A 46 65.60 4.99 38.19
N ASP A 47 64.80 4.53 39.17
CA ASP A 47 65.29 3.90 40.41
C ASP A 47 66.04 2.58 40.13
N VAL A 48 65.70 1.90 39.03
CA VAL A 48 66.44 0.72 38.52
C VAL A 48 67.82 1.11 37.94
N GLN A 49 68.03 2.37 37.55
CA GLN A 49 69.29 2.87 37.01
C GLN A 49 69.93 3.85 37.99
N ASN A 50 70.71 3.36 38.97
CA ASN A 50 71.46 4.13 39.98
C ASN A 50 71.98 5.52 39.50
N LEU A 51 71.14 6.55 39.56
CA LEU A 51 71.50 7.93 39.25
C LEU A 51 72.11 8.56 40.49
N LYS A 52 73.37 9.01 40.38
CA LYS A 52 74.05 9.70 41.48
C LYS A 52 73.34 11.03 41.77
N PRO A 53 72.97 11.32 43.02
CA PRO A 53 72.36 12.61 43.37
C PRO A 53 73.40 13.73 43.24
N GLU A 54 73.27 14.57 42.22
CA GLU A 54 74.01 15.85 42.14
C GLU A 54 73.45 16.82 43.21
N ARG A 55 74.33 17.27 44.12
CA ARG A 55 73.97 18.11 45.27
C ARG A 55 73.83 19.60 44.93
N GLN A 56 73.96 19.97 43.64
CA GLN A 56 73.80 21.35 43.16
C GLN A 56 72.98 21.34 41.86
N LEU A 57 71.88 22.08 41.85
CA LEU A 57 71.04 22.25 40.68
C LEU A 57 71.77 23.12 39.65
N THR A 58 72.31 22.48 38.62
CA THR A 58 72.95 23.17 37.48
C THR A 58 71.91 23.99 36.72
N SER A 59 72.28 25.18 36.22
CA SER A 59 71.37 26.08 35.47
C SER A 59 70.68 25.41 34.28
N LYS A 60 71.31 24.39 33.69
CA LYS A 60 70.76 23.56 32.61
C LYS A 60 69.53 22.75 33.08
N THR A 61 69.57 22.16 34.26
CA THR A 61 68.47 21.37 34.83
C THR A 61 67.28 22.25 35.20
N LEU A 62 67.53 23.45 35.73
CA LEU A 62 66.48 24.44 35.99
C LEU A 62 65.80 24.89 34.68
N PHE A 63 66.58 25.09 33.62
CA PHE A 63 66.04 25.44 32.30
C PHE A 63 65.20 24.32 31.68
N ASP A 64 65.63 23.06 31.80
CA ASP A 64 64.87 21.91 31.32
C ASP A 64 63.56 21.72 32.10
N LEU A 65 63.57 21.99 33.42
CA LEU A 65 62.38 21.94 34.27
C LEU A 65 61.37 23.05 33.91
N VAL A 66 61.85 24.24 33.57
CA VAL A 66 61.03 25.34 33.05
C VAL A 66 60.45 24.99 31.68
N LYS A 67 61.22 24.39 30.76
CA LYS A 67 60.70 23.92 29.46
C LYS A 67 59.59 22.88 29.63
N LEU A 68 59.77 21.93 30.54
CA LEU A 68 58.78 20.90 30.84
C LEU A 68 57.50 21.51 31.39
N SER A 69 57.60 22.45 32.34
CA SER A 69 56.42 23.12 32.90
C SER A 69 55.68 23.95 31.86
N PHE A 70 56.39 24.64 30.96
CA PHE A 70 55.77 25.31 29.81
C PHE A 70 55.02 24.33 28.89
N GLY A 71 55.59 23.14 28.62
CA GLY A 71 54.94 22.10 27.83
C GLY A 71 53.63 21.60 28.44
N VAL A 72 53.61 21.38 29.76
CA VAL A 72 52.41 20.95 30.49
C VAL A 72 51.34 22.05 30.50
N VAL A 73 51.72 23.30 30.78
CA VAL A 73 50.79 24.44 30.77
C VAL A 73 50.22 24.67 29.37
N ALA A 74 51.05 24.59 28.33
CA ALA A 74 50.61 24.70 26.94
C ALA A 74 49.65 23.56 26.55
N GLY A 75 49.96 22.32 26.93
CA GLY A 75 49.08 21.16 26.68
C GLY A 75 47.73 21.28 27.39
N ALA A 76 47.71 21.72 28.65
CA ALA A 76 46.48 21.98 29.39
C ALA A 76 45.66 23.11 28.74
N GLY A 77 46.31 24.20 28.34
CA GLY A 77 45.67 25.30 27.62
C GLY A 77 45.04 24.86 26.29
N ALA A 78 45.74 24.02 25.52
CA ALA A 78 45.23 23.46 24.27
C ALA A 78 43.98 22.56 24.48
N LEU A 79 43.98 21.75 25.54
CA LEU A 79 42.87 20.85 25.86
C LEU A 79 41.62 21.65 26.30
N VAL A 80 41.81 22.69 27.11
CA VAL A 80 40.72 23.64 27.46
C VAL A 80 40.18 24.32 26.21
N ALA A 81 41.05 24.81 25.32
CA ALA A 81 40.64 25.44 24.07
C ALA A 81 39.82 24.50 23.19
N LEU A 82 40.21 23.22 23.07
CA LEU A 82 39.48 22.20 22.33
C LEU A 82 38.08 21.95 22.93
N VAL A 83 37.97 21.79 24.24
CA VAL A 83 36.69 21.56 24.94
C VAL A 83 35.75 22.76 24.77
N VAL A 84 36.29 23.97 24.88
CA VAL A 84 35.52 25.21 24.67
C VAL A 84 35.06 25.31 23.22
N ALA A 85 35.93 25.02 22.25
CA ALA A 85 35.58 25.03 20.83
C ALA A 85 34.48 24.00 20.51
N TYR A 86 34.59 22.77 21.00
CA TYR A 86 33.58 21.72 20.82
C TYR A 86 32.23 22.09 21.45
N ARG A 87 32.22 22.62 22.67
CA ARG A 87 30.97 23.06 23.31
C ARG A 87 30.35 24.25 22.60
N ARG A 88 31.16 25.22 22.18
CA ARG A 88 30.69 26.37 21.41
C ARG A 88 30.06 25.91 20.12
N GLN A 89 30.72 25.02 19.37
CA GLN A 89 30.16 24.42 18.17
C GLN A 89 28.81 23.75 18.45
N ARG A 90 28.69 22.96 19.51
CA ARG A 90 27.43 22.27 19.83
C ARG A 90 26.29 23.20 20.27
N ILE A 91 26.63 24.27 21.01
CA ILE A 91 25.65 25.30 21.38
C ILE A 91 25.20 26.09 20.15
N ASP A 92 26.13 26.39 19.24
CA ASP A 92 25.83 27.09 17.99
C ASP A 92 24.97 26.21 17.06
N GLU A 93 25.25 24.90 16.96
CA GLU A 93 24.43 23.91 16.23
C GLU A 93 23.01 23.78 16.84
N ASP A 94 22.90 23.62 18.16
CA ASP A 94 21.61 23.58 18.86
C ASP A 94 20.85 24.91 18.72
N GLY A 95 21.57 26.03 18.71
CA GLY A 95 21.02 27.37 18.47
C GLY A 95 20.46 27.53 17.06
N ALA A 96 21.22 27.12 16.05
CA ALA A 96 20.80 27.16 14.65
C ALA A 96 19.56 26.30 14.40
N LEU A 97 19.48 25.10 15.01
CA LEU A 97 18.31 24.23 14.89
C LEU A 97 17.05 24.85 15.53
N ARG A 98 17.19 25.50 16.70
CA ARG A 98 16.10 26.22 17.37
C ARG A 98 15.61 27.40 16.55
N ASP A 99 16.52 28.19 15.99
CA ASP A 99 16.16 29.34 15.14
C ASP A 99 15.49 28.89 13.84
N ALA A 100 15.98 27.82 13.21
CA ALA A 100 15.33 27.21 12.05
C ALA A 100 13.92 26.73 12.39
N THR A 101 13.73 26.08 13.53
CA THR A 101 12.41 25.61 14.01
C THR A 101 11.47 26.78 14.30
N ARG A 102 11.97 27.86 14.91
CA ARG A 102 11.17 29.07 15.20
C ARG A 102 10.72 29.74 13.91
N LEU A 103 11.65 29.97 12.98
CA LEU A 103 11.34 30.57 11.68
C LEU A 103 10.36 29.70 10.87
N HIS A 104 10.54 28.38 10.91
CA HIS A 104 9.62 27.43 10.31
C HIS A 104 8.21 27.57 10.91
N THR A 105 8.08 27.63 12.24
CA THR A 105 6.80 27.80 12.95
C THR A 105 6.10 29.14 12.60
N GLU A 106 6.87 30.23 12.47
CA GLU A 106 6.33 31.54 12.08
C GLU A 106 5.78 31.52 10.64
N ARG A 107 6.54 30.93 9.70
CA ARG A 107 6.10 30.75 8.32
C ARG A 107 4.93 29.79 8.20
N PHE A 108 4.93 28.72 8.99
CA PHE A 108 3.84 27.74 9.09
C PHE A 108 2.52 28.45 9.43
N THR A 109 2.52 29.24 10.51
CA THR A 109 1.33 29.96 10.96
C THR A 109 0.79 30.90 9.86
N THR A 110 1.69 31.56 9.14
CA THR A 110 1.32 32.45 8.02
C THR A 110 0.70 31.66 6.86
N ALA A 111 1.31 30.55 6.46
CA ALA A 111 0.84 29.72 5.35
C ALA A 111 -0.52 29.07 5.65
N VAL A 112 -0.71 28.59 6.89
CA VAL A 112 -2.01 28.06 7.36
C VAL A 112 -3.08 29.16 7.36
N SER A 113 -2.75 30.37 7.80
CA SER A 113 -3.68 31.51 7.76
C SER A 113 -4.11 31.82 6.32
N GLN A 114 -3.16 31.85 5.37
CA GLN A 114 -3.45 32.08 3.95
C GLN A 114 -4.32 30.97 3.34
N LEU A 115 -4.11 29.71 3.74
CA LEU A 115 -4.94 28.58 3.32
C LEU A 115 -6.40 28.69 3.81
N GLY A 116 -6.62 29.35 4.95
CA GLY A 116 -7.94 29.58 5.55
C GLY A 116 -8.72 30.76 4.99
N GLU A 117 -8.11 31.61 4.15
CA GLU A 117 -8.75 32.82 3.60
C GLU A 117 -9.93 32.51 2.68
N GLU A 118 -10.85 33.44 2.45
CA GLU A 118 -11.99 33.20 1.54
C GLU A 118 -11.57 33.17 0.06
N SER A 119 -10.55 33.97 -0.29
CA SER A 119 -10.07 34.09 -1.67
C SER A 119 -9.28 32.85 -2.10
N ALA A 120 -9.77 32.15 -3.14
CA ALA A 120 -9.09 30.99 -3.72
C ALA A 120 -7.65 31.30 -4.16
N ALA A 121 -7.37 32.52 -4.65
CA ALA A 121 -6.02 32.93 -5.03
C ALA A 121 -5.07 33.00 -3.83
N VAL A 122 -5.56 33.46 -2.67
CA VAL A 122 -4.76 33.51 -1.43
C VAL A 122 -4.57 32.11 -0.87
N ARG A 123 -5.59 31.25 -0.94
CA ARG A 123 -5.47 29.83 -0.58
C ARG A 123 -4.42 29.12 -1.41
N LEU A 124 -4.40 29.36 -2.73
CA LEU A 124 -3.41 28.79 -3.63
C LEU A 124 -1.98 29.21 -3.23
N GLY A 125 -1.79 30.47 -2.84
CA GLY A 125 -0.55 30.95 -2.24
C GLY A 125 -0.18 30.20 -0.96
N GLY A 126 -1.16 29.99 -0.06
CA GLY A 126 -1.00 29.21 1.17
C GLY A 126 -0.62 27.75 0.92
N VAL A 127 -1.24 27.09 -0.07
CA VAL A 127 -0.91 25.71 -0.49
C VAL A 127 0.56 25.62 -0.94
N HIS A 128 1.00 26.50 -1.83
CA HIS A 128 2.40 26.50 -2.28
C HIS A 128 3.38 26.87 -1.16
N ALA A 129 2.99 27.79 -0.26
CA ALA A 129 3.80 28.13 0.90
C ALA A 129 3.96 26.94 1.86
N LEU A 130 2.89 26.17 2.11
CA LEU A 130 2.94 24.94 2.93
C LEU A 130 3.77 23.85 2.27
N ALA A 131 3.65 23.63 0.96
CA ALA A 131 4.47 22.65 0.25
C ALA A 131 5.97 23.02 0.32
N GLY A 132 6.33 24.29 0.05
CA GLY A 132 7.71 24.74 0.20
C GLY A 132 8.21 24.66 1.65
N LEU A 133 7.34 24.85 2.63
CA LEU A 133 7.68 24.68 4.04
C LEU A 133 7.91 23.21 4.41
N ALA A 134 7.14 22.29 3.83
CA ALA A 134 7.36 20.85 3.96
C ALA A 134 8.73 20.44 3.39
N ASP A 135 9.10 20.99 2.23
CA ASP A 135 10.39 20.76 1.60
C ASP A 135 11.56 21.20 2.49
N ASP A 136 11.46 22.40 3.06
CA ASP A 136 12.49 23.03 3.90
C ASP A 136 12.36 22.65 5.40
N ALA A 137 11.55 21.65 5.74
CA ALA A 137 11.29 21.27 7.12
C ALA A 137 12.57 20.79 7.84
N PRO A 138 12.90 21.34 9.04
CA PRO A 138 14.09 20.93 9.81
C PRO A 138 14.04 19.48 10.30
N THR A 139 12.84 18.93 10.47
CA THR A 139 12.63 17.56 10.97
C THR A 139 11.52 16.88 10.16
N ARG A 140 11.55 15.54 10.16
CA ARG A 140 10.51 14.71 9.52
C ARG A 140 9.12 15.01 10.09
N ASP A 141 9.00 15.22 11.39
CA ASP A 141 7.71 15.49 12.04
C ASP A 141 7.10 16.83 11.61
N LEU A 142 7.93 17.86 11.38
CA LEU A 142 7.48 19.15 10.86
C LEU A 142 7.04 19.05 9.40
N ARG A 143 7.73 18.23 8.59
CA ARG A 143 7.29 17.89 7.23
C ARG A 143 5.93 17.19 7.26
N GLN A 144 5.78 16.15 8.09
CA GLN A 144 4.51 15.46 8.29
C GLN A 144 3.40 16.43 8.68
N THR A 145 3.66 17.37 9.59
CA THR A 145 2.67 18.38 10.01
C THR A 145 2.18 19.24 8.82
N CYS A 146 3.08 19.62 7.90
CA CYS A 146 2.68 20.38 6.70
C CYS A 146 1.82 19.53 5.75
N ILE A 147 2.19 18.25 5.56
CA ILE A 147 1.44 17.28 4.77
C ILE A 147 0.05 17.05 5.38
N ASP A 148 -0.03 16.89 6.70
CA ASP A 148 -1.29 16.68 7.44
C ASP A 148 -2.25 17.85 7.26
N VAL A 149 -1.77 19.10 7.22
CA VAL A 149 -2.61 20.28 6.95
C VAL A 149 -3.15 20.26 5.52
N LEU A 150 -2.32 19.90 4.53
CA LEU A 150 -2.75 19.78 3.14
C LEU A 150 -3.83 18.69 2.99
N CYS A 151 -3.62 17.53 3.63
CA CYS A 151 -4.61 16.45 3.69
C CYS A 151 -5.89 16.86 4.45
N ALA A 152 -5.76 17.58 5.57
CA ALA A 152 -6.91 18.13 6.31
C ALA A 152 -7.73 19.12 5.48
N TYR A 153 -7.09 19.94 4.65
CA TYR A 153 -7.80 20.83 3.73
C TYR A 153 -8.64 20.05 2.70
N LEU A 154 -8.13 18.93 2.18
CA LEU A 154 -8.89 18.06 1.27
C LEU A 154 -10.11 17.41 1.93
N ARG A 155 -10.07 17.20 3.26
CA ARG A 155 -11.16 16.63 4.06
C ARG A 155 -12.24 17.64 4.47
N LEU A 156 -12.05 18.93 4.20
CA LEU A 156 -13.10 19.92 4.46
C LEU A 156 -14.36 19.60 3.63
N PRO A 157 -15.57 19.94 4.14
CA PRO A 157 -16.81 19.72 3.43
C PRO A 157 -16.74 20.20 1.98
N TYR A 158 -17.11 19.33 1.06
CA TYR A 158 -17.04 19.57 -0.37
C TYR A 158 -18.44 19.51 -0.96
N THR A 159 -18.83 20.57 -1.67
CA THR A 159 -20.09 20.63 -2.41
C THR A 159 -19.80 20.23 -3.86
N SER A 160 -20.49 19.20 -4.35
CA SER A 160 -20.27 18.69 -5.70
C SER A 160 -20.90 19.59 -6.75
N GLN A 161 -20.42 19.49 -7.99
CA GLN A 161 -21.01 20.20 -9.13
C GLN A 161 -22.52 19.93 -9.28
N THR A 162 -22.98 18.74 -8.92
CA THR A 162 -24.39 18.31 -9.01
C THR A 162 -25.28 18.94 -7.95
N ASP A 163 -24.73 19.50 -6.89
CA ASP A 163 -25.48 20.15 -5.81
C ASP A 163 -25.86 21.61 -6.14
N PHE A 164 -25.30 22.18 -7.22
CA PHE A 164 -25.56 23.57 -7.61
C PHE A 164 -26.70 23.68 -8.63
N PRO A 165 -27.66 24.61 -8.44
CA PRO A 165 -28.61 24.98 -9.48
C PRO A 165 -27.83 25.44 -10.73
N SER A 166 -28.21 24.91 -11.90
CA SER A 166 -27.49 25.13 -13.17
C SER A 166 -27.41 26.61 -13.62
N GLU A 167 -28.14 27.51 -12.98
CA GLU A 167 -28.25 28.93 -13.35
C GLU A 167 -27.41 29.90 -12.49
N ASP A 168 -26.77 29.45 -11.40
CA ASP A 168 -25.91 30.33 -10.57
C ASP A 168 -24.45 30.36 -11.06
N ALA A 169 -24.16 31.30 -11.96
CA ALA A 169 -22.81 31.51 -12.49
C ALA A 169 -21.78 31.91 -11.42
N GLY A 170 -22.21 32.61 -10.36
CA GLY A 170 -21.34 33.03 -9.27
C GLY A 170 -20.90 31.86 -8.40
N ALA A 171 -21.86 31.04 -7.97
CA ALA A 171 -21.59 29.82 -7.23
C ALA A 171 -20.73 28.84 -8.04
N ARG A 172 -21.00 28.69 -9.35
CA ARG A 172 -20.18 27.89 -10.27
C ARG A 172 -18.73 28.38 -10.32
N HIS A 173 -18.51 29.70 -10.42
CA HIS A 173 -17.16 30.25 -10.47
C HIS A 173 -16.39 30.01 -9.16
N THR A 174 -17.04 30.22 -8.01
CA THR A 174 -16.45 29.92 -6.69
C THR A 174 -16.11 28.44 -6.54
N TYR A 175 -17.01 27.55 -6.96
CA TYR A 175 -16.76 26.11 -7.00
C TYR A 175 -15.52 25.76 -7.82
N LEU A 176 -15.41 26.27 -9.06
CA LEU A 176 -14.27 26.00 -9.94
C LEU A 176 -12.96 26.53 -9.34
N ALA A 177 -12.98 27.70 -8.71
CA ALA A 177 -11.82 28.29 -8.07
C ALA A 177 -11.34 27.46 -6.86
N LEU A 178 -12.26 26.99 -6.00
CA LEU A 178 -11.90 26.14 -4.87
C LEU A 178 -11.48 24.73 -5.31
N ARG A 179 -12.09 24.20 -6.38
CA ARG A 179 -11.67 22.95 -7.02
C ARG A 179 -10.22 23.01 -7.49
N GLU A 180 -9.82 24.12 -8.11
CA GLU A 180 -8.43 24.33 -8.56
C GLU A 180 -7.42 24.29 -7.40
N VAL A 181 -7.78 24.86 -6.24
CA VAL A 181 -6.94 24.78 -5.03
C VAL A 181 -6.77 23.33 -4.59
N ARG A 182 -7.86 22.55 -4.53
CA ARG A 182 -7.83 21.12 -4.15
C ARG A 182 -6.99 20.29 -5.12
N HIS A 183 -7.18 20.50 -6.43
CA HIS A 183 -6.42 19.82 -7.48
C HIS A 183 -4.94 20.19 -7.43
N THR A 184 -4.62 21.43 -7.05
CA THR A 184 -3.23 21.83 -6.80
C THR A 184 -2.62 21.11 -5.61
N VAL A 185 -3.36 20.90 -4.50
CA VAL A 185 -2.88 20.09 -3.38
C VAL A 185 -2.56 18.66 -3.82
N ILE A 186 -3.48 18.01 -4.54
CA ILE A 186 -3.30 16.65 -5.08
C ILE A 186 -2.07 16.58 -5.98
N ARG A 187 -1.95 17.54 -6.91
CA ARG A 187 -0.82 17.63 -7.85
C ARG A 187 0.51 17.79 -7.14
N LEU A 188 0.58 18.63 -6.10
CA LEU A 188 1.80 18.80 -5.31
C LEU A 188 2.13 17.51 -4.56
N ILE A 189 1.15 16.83 -3.96
CA ILE A 189 1.39 15.51 -3.33
C ILE A 189 1.98 14.53 -4.36
N ARG A 190 1.38 14.39 -5.54
CA ARG A 190 1.91 13.56 -6.64
C ARG A 190 3.36 13.93 -6.98
N ASP A 191 3.64 15.21 -7.20
CA ASP A 191 4.96 15.68 -7.61
C ASP A 191 6.05 15.28 -6.61
N HIS A 192 5.78 15.41 -5.30
CA HIS A 192 6.75 15.04 -4.27
C HIS A 192 6.85 13.53 -4.05
N LEU A 193 5.78 12.77 -4.33
CA LEU A 193 5.80 11.29 -4.31
C LEU A 193 6.41 10.68 -5.56
N SER A 194 6.55 11.44 -6.65
CA SER A 194 7.20 10.98 -7.89
C SER A 194 8.72 11.16 -7.84
N LEU A 195 9.24 11.85 -6.81
CA LEU A 195 10.67 12.03 -6.60
C LEU A 195 11.31 10.76 -6.03
N PRO A 196 12.57 10.45 -6.40
CA PRO A 196 13.30 9.34 -5.81
C PRO A 196 13.37 9.43 -4.27
N PRO A 197 13.40 8.30 -3.54
CA PRO A 197 13.38 8.29 -2.07
C PRO A 197 14.51 9.11 -1.43
N GLU A 198 15.69 9.13 -2.05
CA GLU A 198 16.86 9.86 -1.60
C GLU A 198 16.79 11.37 -1.87
N HIS A 199 15.80 11.83 -2.63
CA HIS A 199 15.65 13.25 -2.95
C HIS A 199 15.24 14.03 -1.68
N PRO A 200 15.90 15.14 -1.33
CA PRO A 200 15.63 15.87 -0.07
C PRO A 200 14.17 16.33 0.11
N ARG A 201 13.48 16.57 -1.01
CA ARG A 201 12.07 16.99 -1.09
C ARG A 201 11.10 15.84 -1.32
N SER A 202 11.56 14.59 -1.36
CA SER A 202 10.65 13.46 -1.46
C SER A 202 9.74 13.42 -0.25
N TRP A 203 8.45 13.20 -0.50
CA TRP A 203 7.45 12.96 0.54
C TRP A 203 7.21 11.47 0.74
N GLU A 204 7.97 10.61 0.06
CA GLU A 204 7.92 9.17 0.28
C GLU A 204 8.14 8.84 1.77
N GLY A 205 7.32 7.92 2.28
CA GLY A 205 7.36 7.47 3.66
C GLY A 205 6.64 8.34 4.67
N HIS A 206 5.95 9.39 4.25
CA HIS A 206 5.03 10.16 5.09
C HIS A 206 3.61 9.60 5.00
N ASP A 207 2.83 9.79 6.06
CA ASP A 207 1.44 9.34 6.10
C ASP A 207 0.53 10.31 5.33
N LEU A 208 -0.46 9.77 4.62
CA LEU A 208 -1.43 10.52 3.83
C LEU A 208 -2.85 10.11 4.22
N ASP A 209 -3.51 11.00 4.98
CA ASP A 209 -4.89 10.80 5.44
C ASP A 209 -5.90 11.49 4.51
N PHE A 210 -6.46 10.72 3.59
CA PHE A 210 -7.56 11.11 2.70
C PHE A 210 -8.92 10.58 3.18
N THR A 211 -9.06 10.28 4.48
CA THR A 211 -10.31 9.75 5.03
C THR A 211 -11.47 10.71 4.77
N GLY A 212 -12.53 10.21 4.13
CA GLY A 212 -13.73 11.01 3.84
C GLY A 212 -13.55 12.09 2.77
N VAL A 213 -12.40 12.14 2.06
CA VAL A 213 -12.19 13.10 0.97
C VAL A 213 -13.11 12.79 -0.20
N VAL A 214 -13.74 13.82 -0.76
CA VAL A 214 -14.39 13.74 -2.07
C VAL A 214 -13.37 14.11 -3.15
N PHE A 215 -13.02 13.13 -3.99
CA PHE A 215 -12.23 13.30 -5.20
C PHE A 215 -13.16 13.48 -6.39
N ASP A 216 -13.06 14.64 -7.04
CA ASP A 216 -13.82 15.00 -8.25
C ASP A 216 -12.94 15.00 -9.51
N GLY A 217 -11.85 14.23 -9.44
CA GLY A 217 -10.72 14.20 -10.36
C GLY A 217 -9.39 14.38 -9.61
N GLY A 218 -8.29 14.03 -10.27
CA GLY A 218 -6.95 14.16 -9.70
C GLY A 218 -5.95 13.28 -10.43
N ASP A 219 -4.67 13.60 -10.29
CA ASP A 219 -3.58 12.87 -10.92
C ASP A 219 -2.54 12.51 -9.87
N PHE A 220 -2.38 11.21 -9.65
CA PHE A 220 -1.36 10.56 -8.85
C PHE A 220 -0.46 9.66 -9.72
N SER A 221 -0.52 9.76 -11.06
CA SER A 221 0.23 8.90 -11.96
C SER A 221 1.73 8.95 -11.68
N GLY A 222 2.39 7.79 -11.71
CA GLY A 222 3.82 7.64 -11.42
C GLY A 222 4.23 7.84 -9.95
N ALA A 223 3.29 8.11 -9.04
CA ALA A 223 3.62 8.29 -7.62
C ALA A 223 4.08 6.99 -6.94
N SER A 224 4.96 7.15 -5.94
CA SER A 224 5.60 6.07 -5.17
C SER A 224 5.11 6.09 -3.70
N PHE A 225 4.28 5.12 -3.33
CA PHE A 225 3.74 4.91 -1.98
C PHE A 225 4.43 3.71 -1.30
N ARG A 226 5.73 3.85 -0.97
CA ARG A 226 6.55 2.73 -0.47
C ARG A 226 6.56 2.51 1.04
N SER A 227 6.12 3.50 1.80
CA SER A 227 6.02 3.45 3.25
C SER A 227 5.11 4.57 3.73
N GLY A 228 4.69 4.51 4.99
CA GLY A 228 3.61 5.35 5.51
C GLY A 228 2.23 4.74 5.26
N MET A 229 1.26 5.23 6.01
CA MET A 229 -0.15 4.86 5.88
C MET A 229 -0.82 5.75 4.83
N VAL A 230 -1.49 5.15 3.85
CA VAL A 230 -2.31 5.89 2.87
C VAL A 230 -3.75 5.49 3.08
N ASP A 231 -4.56 6.41 3.61
CA ASP A 231 -5.93 6.12 4.04
C ASP A 231 -6.96 6.87 3.20
N PHE A 232 -7.69 6.15 2.36
CA PHE A 232 -8.85 6.60 1.59
C PHE A 232 -10.17 6.09 2.20
N SER A 233 -10.18 5.65 3.46
CA SER A 233 -11.38 5.10 4.08
C SER A 233 -12.53 6.11 4.05
N ASN A 234 -13.73 5.67 3.68
CA ASN A 234 -14.92 6.52 3.50
C ASN A 234 -14.76 7.64 2.45
N ALA A 235 -13.68 7.66 1.66
CA ALA A 235 -13.54 8.62 0.57
C ALA A 235 -14.62 8.38 -0.50
N THR A 236 -14.89 9.41 -1.29
CA THR A 236 -15.82 9.33 -2.43
C THR A 236 -15.09 9.73 -3.70
N PHE A 237 -15.04 8.83 -4.68
CA PHE A 237 -14.56 9.09 -6.03
C PHE A 237 -15.78 9.35 -6.92
N SER A 238 -15.83 10.55 -7.49
CA SER A 238 -16.95 10.99 -8.32
C SER A 238 -16.48 11.94 -9.43
N GLY A 239 -17.32 12.18 -10.43
CA GLY A 239 -17.07 13.10 -11.52
C GLY A 239 -15.96 12.63 -12.46
N SER A 240 -14.82 13.33 -12.44
CA SER A 240 -13.74 13.12 -13.40
C SER A 240 -12.79 12.01 -12.99
N MET A 241 -11.96 11.58 -13.95
CA MET A 241 -10.94 10.56 -13.74
C MET A 241 -10.00 10.89 -12.57
N VAL A 242 -9.76 9.91 -11.70
CA VAL A 242 -8.65 9.94 -10.75
C VAL A 242 -7.60 8.93 -11.19
N ASP A 243 -6.42 9.43 -11.55
CA ASP A 243 -5.40 8.64 -12.22
C ASP A 243 -4.30 8.18 -11.26
N PHE A 244 -4.12 6.87 -11.16
CA PHE A 244 -3.04 6.16 -10.45
C PHE A 244 -2.22 5.31 -11.43
N ASN A 245 -2.21 5.66 -12.71
CA ASN A 245 -1.44 4.94 -13.72
C ASN A 245 0.05 4.87 -13.36
N ASN A 246 0.68 3.71 -13.53
CA ASN A 246 2.10 3.49 -13.22
C ASN A 246 2.51 3.81 -11.76
N THR A 247 1.55 3.85 -10.82
CA THR A 247 1.88 4.04 -9.40
C THR A 247 2.50 2.79 -8.78
N THR A 248 3.35 2.98 -7.78
CA THR A 248 3.90 1.89 -6.97
C THR A 248 3.34 1.96 -5.56
N PHE A 249 2.62 0.93 -5.13
CA PHE A 249 2.25 0.68 -3.75
C PHE A 249 3.11 -0.47 -3.23
N SER A 250 4.08 -0.16 -2.36
CA SER A 250 4.96 -1.19 -1.80
C SER A 250 5.07 -1.06 -0.29
N GLY A 251 5.06 -2.15 0.49
CA GLY A 251 5.38 -2.08 1.93
C GLY A 251 4.39 -1.30 2.81
N SER A 252 3.35 -0.71 2.21
CA SER A 252 2.35 0.14 2.86
C SER A 252 1.01 -0.59 2.97
N THR A 253 0.21 -0.18 3.96
CA THR A 253 -1.22 -0.49 4.01
C THR A 253 -1.96 0.64 3.31
N VAL A 254 -2.66 0.31 2.23
CA VAL A 254 -3.51 1.25 1.49
C VAL A 254 -4.96 0.89 1.77
N ASN A 255 -5.68 1.78 2.45
CA ASN A 255 -7.05 1.52 2.88
C ASN A 255 -8.06 2.29 2.01
N PHE A 256 -8.95 1.56 1.35
CA PHE A 256 -10.15 2.02 0.64
C PHE A 256 -11.42 1.43 1.30
N ASN A 257 -11.39 1.22 2.62
CA ASN A 257 -12.53 0.64 3.34
C ASN A 257 -13.73 1.59 3.27
N HIS A 258 -14.89 1.05 2.92
CA HIS A 258 -16.14 1.82 2.75
C HIS A 258 -16.02 3.02 1.79
N THR A 259 -15.05 2.98 0.86
CA THR A 259 -14.92 3.97 -0.20
C THR A 259 -16.07 3.84 -1.19
N LYS A 260 -16.56 4.98 -1.69
CA LYS A 260 -17.64 5.04 -2.67
C LYS A 260 -17.11 5.49 -4.03
N PHE A 261 -17.24 4.66 -5.05
CA PHE A 261 -16.98 4.99 -6.43
C PHE A 261 -18.34 5.19 -7.12
N LEU A 262 -18.74 6.45 -7.31
CA LEU A 262 -20.12 6.81 -7.70
C LEU A 262 -20.31 7.00 -9.21
N ASP A 263 -19.26 7.43 -9.89
CA ASP A 263 -19.19 7.64 -11.33
C ASP A 263 -17.73 7.93 -11.71
N GLY A 264 -17.49 8.11 -13.01
CA GLY A 264 -16.14 8.34 -13.52
C GLY A 264 -15.28 7.08 -13.54
N THR A 265 -13.96 7.29 -13.64
CA THR A 265 -12.98 6.21 -13.75
C THR A 265 -11.88 6.42 -12.74
N VAL A 266 -11.54 5.36 -12.00
CA VAL A 266 -10.31 5.32 -11.19
C VAL A 266 -9.34 4.37 -11.86
N ASN A 267 -8.18 4.88 -12.25
CA ASN A 267 -7.26 4.17 -13.12
C ASN A 267 -5.99 3.75 -12.40
N PHE A 268 -5.86 2.48 -12.08
CA PHE A 268 -4.65 1.84 -11.56
C PHE A 268 -3.92 1.03 -12.64
N ASN A 269 -4.10 1.34 -13.93
CA ASN A 269 -3.43 0.59 -14.98
C ASN A 269 -1.90 0.67 -14.82
N HIS A 270 -1.23 -0.45 -15.05
CA HIS A 270 0.21 -0.62 -14.83
C HIS A 270 0.69 -0.33 -13.39
N ALA A 271 -0.21 -0.24 -12.41
CA ALA A 271 0.20 -0.07 -11.02
C ALA A 271 0.89 -1.34 -10.50
N THR A 272 1.87 -1.16 -9.63
CA THR A 272 2.57 -2.27 -8.94
C THR A 272 2.16 -2.29 -7.48
N PHE A 273 1.64 -3.41 -7.02
CA PHE A 273 1.29 -3.69 -5.63
C PHE A 273 2.22 -4.78 -5.10
N SER A 274 3.02 -4.46 -4.07
CA SER A 274 3.99 -5.42 -3.54
C SER A 274 4.18 -5.34 -2.03
N ASN A 275 4.31 -6.50 -1.37
CA ASN A 275 4.70 -6.57 0.05
C ASN A 275 3.83 -5.71 1.00
N GLY A 276 2.52 -5.60 0.75
CA GLY A 276 1.59 -4.75 1.49
C GLY A 276 0.15 -5.23 1.39
N THR A 277 -0.79 -4.50 2.00
CA THR A 277 -2.22 -4.84 1.96
C THR A 277 -3.00 -3.69 1.35
N VAL A 278 -3.84 -3.99 0.37
CA VAL A 278 -4.82 -3.04 -0.19
C VAL A 278 -6.21 -3.49 0.20
N ASN A 279 -6.88 -2.71 1.04
CA ASN A 279 -8.20 -3.08 1.58
C ASN A 279 -9.31 -2.24 0.93
N PHE A 280 -10.22 -2.89 0.21
CA PHE A 280 -11.48 -2.37 -0.31
C PHE A 280 -12.68 -2.97 0.45
N ASN A 281 -12.52 -3.30 1.73
CA ASN A 281 -13.58 -3.95 2.50
C ASN A 281 -14.82 -3.05 2.56
N GLY A 282 -15.97 -3.59 2.14
CA GLY A 282 -17.23 -2.85 2.09
C GLY A 282 -17.23 -1.66 1.13
N ALA A 283 -16.34 -1.61 0.13
CA ALA A 283 -16.35 -0.57 -0.88
C ALA A 283 -17.55 -0.69 -1.84
N GLU A 284 -18.11 0.44 -2.27
CA GLU A 284 -19.27 0.51 -3.16
C GLU A 284 -18.85 1.03 -4.53
N PHE A 285 -19.09 0.26 -5.59
CA PHE A 285 -18.83 0.61 -6.99
C PHE A 285 -20.16 0.79 -7.73
N ASN A 286 -20.68 2.01 -7.71
CA ASN A 286 -21.98 2.36 -8.27
C ASN A 286 -21.75 3.02 -9.64
N GLY A 287 -21.93 2.34 -10.76
CA GLY A 287 -21.80 2.93 -12.11
C GLY A 287 -20.39 3.39 -12.53
N SER A 288 -19.43 3.41 -11.61
CA SER A 288 -18.02 3.73 -11.87
C SER A 288 -17.28 2.58 -12.55
N THR A 289 -16.16 2.89 -13.21
CA THR A 289 -15.18 1.87 -13.64
C THR A 289 -13.88 2.02 -12.86
N VAL A 290 -13.40 0.93 -12.26
CA VAL A 290 -12.06 0.89 -11.65
C VAL A 290 -11.19 -0.06 -12.46
N ARG A 291 -10.06 0.44 -12.96
CA ARG A 291 -9.18 -0.34 -13.86
C ARG A 291 -7.86 -0.66 -13.18
N PHE A 292 -7.45 -1.91 -13.28
CA PHE A 292 -6.18 -2.49 -12.87
C PHE A 292 -5.55 -3.23 -14.06
N ASP A 293 -5.81 -2.77 -15.28
CA ASP A 293 -5.29 -3.45 -16.47
C ASP A 293 -3.75 -3.41 -16.46
N TYR A 294 -3.11 -4.53 -16.75
CA TYR A 294 -1.66 -4.71 -16.68
C TYR A 294 -1.05 -4.44 -15.29
N ALA A 295 -1.85 -4.41 -14.22
CA ALA A 295 -1.33 -4.26 -12.87
C ALA A 295 -0.56 -5.51 -12.43
N ASN A 296 0.44 -5.32 -11.58
CA ASN A 296 1.26 -6.40 -11.04
C ASN A 296 1.05 -6.51 -9.52
N PHE A 297 0.57 -7.66 -9.06
CA PHE A 297 0.36 -7.99 -7.66
C PHE A 297 1.39 -9.07 -7.25
N ASN A 298 2.36 -8.67 -6.43
CA ASN A 298 3.48 -9.53 -6.01
C ASN A 298 3.85 -9.34 -4.53
N GLY A 299 3.39 -10.25 -3.68
CA GLY A 299 3.72 -10.34 -2.25
C GLY A 299 2.74 -9.62 -1.32
N GLY A 300 1.50 -9.33 -1.73
CA GLY A 300 0.48 -8.66 -0.93
C GLY A 300 -0.89 -9.36 -0.86
N THR A 301 -1.85 -8.68 -0.23
CA THR A 301 -3.26 -9.10 -0.20
C THR A 301 -4.12 -7.96 -0.71
N VAL A 302 -5.06 -8.26 -1.59
CA VAL A 302 -6.09 -7.32 -2.05
C VAL A 302 -7.45 -7.81 -1.56
N ASN A 303 -8.09 -7.03 -0.69
CA ASN A 303 -9.31 -7.45 0.00
C ASN A 303 -10.54 -6.65 -0.48
N PHE A 304 -11.45 -7.27 -1.22
CA PHE A 304 -12.78 -6.77 -1.61
C PHE A 304 -13.93 -7.46 -0.87
N GLU A 305 -13.69 -7.99 0.34
CA GLU A 305 -14.74 -8.60 1.15
C GLU A 305 -15.89 -7.62 1.39
N HIS A 306 -17.12 -8.11 1.25
CA HIS A 306 -18.33 -7.32 1.38
C HIS A 306 -18.45 -6.12 0.41
N ALA A 307 -17.62 -6.06 -0.65
CA ALA A 307 -17.76 -5.02 -1.66
C ALA A 307 -19.06 -5.17 -2.46
N GLU A 308 -19.63 -4.05 -2.89
CA GLU A 308 -20.83 -4.02 -3.73
C GLU A 308 -20.51 -3.42 -5.09
N ILE A 309 -20.74 -4.17 -6.18
CA ILE A 309 -20.51 -3.73 -7.56
C ILE A 309 -21.87 -3.59 -8.24
N ASN A 310 -22.40 -2.37 -8.26
CA ASN A 310 -23.73 -2.03 -8.76
C ASN A 310 -23.63 -1.29 -10.11
N ASN A 311 -23.97 -1.95 -11.21
CA ASN A 311 -24.02 -1.36 -12.57
C ASN A 311 -22.73 -0.65 -13.06
N GLY A 312 -21.58 -0.95 -12.46
CA GLY A 312 -20.26 -0.46 -12.85
C GLY A 312 -19.32 -1.62 -13.24
N GLY A 313 -18.01 -1.41 -13.19
CA GLY A 313 -17.07 -2.50 -13.41
C GLY A 313 -15.72 -2.36 -12.75
N ILE A 314 -15.09 -3.51 -12.50
CA ILE A 314 -13.70 -3.61 -12.08
C ILE A 314 -12.96 -4.47 -13.10
N ASP A 315 -11.92 -3.91 -13.71
CA ASP A 315 -11.16 -4.55 -14.78
C ASP A 315 -9.74 -4.89 -14.27
N PHE A 316 -9.34 -6.15 -14.36
CA PHE A 316 -7.99 -6.66 -14.07
C PHE A 316 -7.38 -7.29 -15.32
N ASN A 317 -7.69 -6.78 -16.51
CA ASN A 317 -7.28 -7.45 -17.74
C ASN A 317 -5.75 -7.42 -17.88
N HIS A 318 -5.15 -8.51 -18.32
CA HIS A 318 -3.69 -8.67 -18.40
C HIS A 318 -2.95 -8.49 -17.06
N ALA A 319 -3.64 -8.48 -15.92
CA ALA A 319 -2.99 -8.36 -14.62
C ALA A 319 -2.17 -9.63 -14.32
N THR A 320 -1.06 -9.46 -13.59
CA THR A 320 -0.29 -10.58 -13.06
C THR A 320 -0.48 -10.66 -11.55
N ILE A 321 -0.89 -11.82 -11.07
CA ILE A 321 -1.06 -12.13 -9.65
C ILE A 321 -0.08 -13.24 -9.30
N SER A 322 0.86 -12.98 -8.38
CA SER A 322 1.90 -13.94 -8.00
C SER A 322 2.03 -14.04 -6.48
N ARG A 323 1.81 -15.23 -5.92
CA ARG A 323 1.86 -15.53 -4.46
C ARG A 323 0.83 -14.78 -3.59
N ASP A 324 -0.11 -14.08 -4.22
CA ASP A 324 -1.05 -13.18 -3.56
C ASP A 324 -2.43 -13.79 -3.43
N SER A 325 -3.21 -13.23 -2.50
CA SER A 325 -4.63 -13.52 -2.39
C SER A 325 -5.45 -12.29 -2.77
N ILE A 326 -6.36 -12.46 -3.72
CA ILE A 326 -7.41 -11.49 -4.01
C ILE A 326 -8.72 -12.07 -3.50
N THR A 327 -9.35 -11.44 -2.51
CA THR A 327 -10.62 -11.93 -1.96
C THR A 327 -11.76 -11.00 -2.33
N PHE A 328 -12.86 -11.58 -2.79
CA PHE A 328 -14.19 -11.01 -3.00
C PHE A 328 -15.22 -11.80 -2.15
N SER A 329 -14.79 -12.44 -1.07
CA SER A 329 -15.69 -13.23 -0.24
C SER A 329 -16.83 -12.35 0.30
N HIS A 330 -18.05 -12.87 0.23
CA HIS A 330 -19.29 -12.15 0.57
C HIS A 330 -19.52 -10.83 -0.21
N ALA A 331 -18.82 -10.60 -1.33
CA ALA A 331 -19.11 -9.48 -2.21
C ALA A 331 -20.42 -9.70 -2.99
N ALA A 332 -21.03 -8.61 -3.44
CA ALA A 332 -22.23 -8.63 -4.27
C ALA A 332 -21.98 -7.95 -5.61
N ILE A 333 -22.18 -8.68 -6.72
CA ILE A 333 -22.14 -8.13 -8.08
C ILE A 333 -23.58 -8.02 -8.57
N ASN A 334 -24.11 -6.80 -8.64
CA ASN A 334 -25.50 -6.52 -9.03
C ASN A 334 -25.51 -5.82 -10.40
N GLY A 335 -25.60 -6.61 -11.47
CA GLY A 335 -25.60 -6.10 -12.86
C GLY A 335 -24.27 -5.51 -13.35
N GLY A 336 -23.25 -5.41 -12.50
CA GLY A 336 -21.92 -4.91 -12.84
C GLY A 336 -21.04 -5.95 -13.56
N VAL A 337 -19.81 -5.55 -13.89
CA VAL A 337 -18.85 -6.42 -14.59
C VAL A 337 -17.52 -6.50 -13.85
N LEU A 338 -17.06 -7.71 -13.55
CA LEU A 338 -15.72 -7.98 -13.02
C LEU A 338 -14.93 -8.78 -14.05
N ARG A 339 -13.80 -8.24 -14.54
CA ARG A 339 -13.00 -8.86 -15.61
C ARG A 339 -11.59 -9.18 -15.15
N PHE A 340 -11.10 -10.33 -15.55
CA PHE A 340 -9.74 -10.85 -15.41
C PHE A 340 -9.27 -11.43 -16.75
N ASN A 341 -9.69 -10.85 -17.87
CA ASN A 341 -9.36 -11.42 -19.17
C ASN A 341 -7.85 -11.33 -19.40
N ASP A 342 -7.26 -12.37 -19.99
CA ASP A 342 -5.81 -12.48 -20.22
C ASP A 342 -4.96 -12.36 -18.93
N ALA A 343 -5.56 -12.49 -17.74
CA ALA A 343 -4.83 -12.38 -16.48
C ALA A 343 -4.03 -13.65 -16.19
N GLY A 344 -2.83 -13.48 -15.63
CA GLY A 344 -1.95 -14.57 -15.23
C GLY A 344 -1.93 -14.75 -13.71
N PHE A 345 -2.40 -15.90 -13.24
CA PHE A 345 -2.36 -16.31 -11.85
C PHE A 345 -1.26 -17.36 -11.66
N ASN A 346 -0.13 -16.94 -11.08
CA ASN A 346 1.08 -17.75 -10.90
C ASN A 346 1.23 -18.11 -9.41
N GLY A 347 0.43 -19.06 -8.96
CA GLY A 347 0.16 -19.36 -7.56
C GLY A 347 -0.74 -18.32 -6.88
N GLY A 348 -0.99 -18.53 -5.59
CA GLY A 348 -1.92 -17.69 -4.84
C GLY A 348 -3.38 -18.13 -5.00
N ALA A 349 -4.32 -17.26 -4.63
CA ALA A 349 -5.73 -17.62 -4.65
C ALA A 349 -6.65 -16.43 -4.93
N ILE A 350 -7.75 -16.69 -5.64
CA ILE A 350 -8.88 -15.78 -5.77
C ILE A 350 -10.06 -16.38 -5.03
N HIS A 351 -10.63 -15.64 -4.08
CA HIS A 351 -11.75 -16.11 -3.28
C HIS A 351 -13.02 -15.33 -3.64
N PHE A 352 -14.10 -16.05 -3.83
CA PHE A 352 -15.48 -15.59 -4.00
C PHE A 352 -16.40 -16.36 -3.05
N GLU A 353 -15.85 -16.81 -1.91
CA GLU A 353 -16.59 -17.63 -0.95
C GLU A 353 -17.83 -16.87 -0.46
N GLY A 354 -19.00 -17.47 -0.61
CA GLY A 354 -20.27 -16.85 -0.24
C GLY A 354 -20.60 -15.55 -0.99
N ALA A 355 -19.94 -15.26 -2.11
CA ALA A 355 -20.27 -14.11 -2.95
C ALA A 355 -21.64 -14.30 -3.65
N SER A 356 -22.29 -13.19 -3.98
CA SER A 356 -23.54 -13.20 -4.75
C SER A 356 -23.37 -12.48 -6.08
N ILE A 357 -23.67 -13.17 -7.18
CA ILE A 357 -23.64 -12.63 -8.54
C ILE A 357 -25.09 -12.57 -9.00
N ASN A 358 -25.68 -11.39 -8.97
CA ASN A 358 -27.07 -11.12 -9.30
C ASN A 358 -27.13 -10.39 -10.65
N GLY A 359 -27.08 -11.16 -11.74
CA GLY A 359 -26.87 -10.61 -13.08
C GLY A 359 -25.43 -10.17 -13.33
N GLY A 360 -25.21 -9.37 -14.38
CA GLY A 360 -23.88 -8.87 -14.70
C GLY A 360 -22.96 -9.92 -15.31
N LYS A 361 -21.65 -9.68 -15.24
CA LYS A 361 -20.64 -10.57 -15.84
C LYS A 361 -19.38 -10.70 -14.97
N LEU A 362 -18.95 -11.94 -14.74
CA LEU A 362 -17.64 -12.28 -14.18
C LEU A 362 -16.83 -13.00 -15.27
N ALA A 363 -15.72 -12.42 -15.72
CA ALA A 363 -14.99 -12.94 -16.86
C ALA A 363 -13.52 -13.20 -16.54
N PHE A 364 -13.04 -14.36 -16.95
CA PHE A 364 -11.67 -14.85 -16.88
C PHE A 364 -11.20 -15.30 -18.27
N ARG A 365 -11.74 -14.74 -19.36
CA ARG A 365 -11.46 -15.24 -20.71
C ARG A 365 -9.97 -15.18 -21.01
N ASP A 366 -9.40 -16.21 -21.64
CA ASP A 366 -7.97 -16.29 -21.96
C ASP A 366 -7.04 -16.21 -20.73
N ALA A 367 -7.57 -16.33 -19.50
CA ALA A 367 -6.76 -16.32 -18.29
C ALA A 367 -5.99 -17.64 -18.10
N SER A 368 -4.84 -17.54 -17.42
CA SER A 368 -4.01 -18.69 -17.06
C SER A 368 -3.94 -18.85 -15.55
N PHE A 369 -4.29 -20.04 -15.06
CA PHE A 369 -4.21 -20.43 -13.66
C PHE A 369 -3.12 -21.49 -13.47
N ASP A 370 -1.93 -21.09 -13.05
CA ASP A 370 -0.81 -21.99 -12.78
C ASP A 370 -0.62 -22.16 -11.26
N GLY A 371 -0.88 -23.35 -10.73
CA GLY A 371 -0.80 -23.66 -9.30
C GLY A 371 -1.69 -22.80 -8.40
N SER A 372 -2.75 -22.21 -8.96
CA SER A 372 -3.60 -21.20 -8.30
C SER A 372 -4.96 -21.78 -7.90
N ILE A 373 -5.59 -21.20 -6.88
CA ILE A 373 -6.95 -21.57 -6.45
C ILE A 373 -7.94 -20.48 -6.85
N VAL A 374 -9.07 -20.85 -7.46
CA VAL A 374 -10.22 -19.97 -7.64
C VAL A 374 -11.40 -20.57 -6.87
N ASN A 375 -11.81 -19.94 -5.77
CA ASN A 375 -12.76 -20.53 -4.83
C ASN A 375 -14.11 -19.81 -4.85
N PHE A 376 -15.16 -20.48 -5.31
CA PHE A 376 -16.57 -20.07 -5.26
C PHE A 376 -17.40 -20.90 -4.28
N ASP A 377 -16.79 -21.48 -3.23
CA ASP A 377 -17.53 -22.24 -2.21
C ASP A 377 -18.71 -21.42 -1.68
N ARG A 378 -19.90 -22.03 -1.68
CA ARG A 378 -21.17 -21.40 -1.27
C ARG A 378 -21.54 -20.11 -2.00
N ALA A 379 -20.94 -19.81 -3.14
CA ALA A 379 -21.34 -18.67 -3.97
C ALA A 379 -22.74 -18.88 -4.55
N SER A 380 -23.45 -17.78 -4.80
CA SER A 380 -24.76 -17.80 -5.45
C SER A 380 -24.73 -17.03 -6.77
N PHE A 381 -25.19 -17.67 -7.83
CA PHE A 381 -25.25 -17.14 -9.19
C PHE A 381 -26.71 -17.04 -9.62
N ASN A 382 -27.29 -15.85 -9.50
CA ASN A 382 -28.69 -15.54 -9.77
C ASN A 382 -28.78 -14.71 -11.06
N GLY A 383 -28.68 -15.37 -12.21
CA GLY A 383 -28.54 -14.72 -13.51
C GLY A 383 -27.11 -14.33 -13.84
N GLY A 384 -26.94 -13.61 -14.94
CA GLY A 384 -25.63 -13.11 -15.38
C GLY A 384 -24.77 -14.19 -16.05
N THR A 385 -23.52 -13.83 -16.34
CA THR A 385 -22.59 -14.69 -17.08
C THR A 385 -21.27 -14.84 -16.35
N ILE A 386 -20.78 -16.06 -16.25
CA ILE A 386 -19.45 -16.40 -15.74
C ILE A 386 -18.69 -17.00 -16.91
N GLU A 387 -17.56 -16.42 -17.31
CA GLU A 387 -16.78 -16.88 -18.47
C GLU A 387 -15.39 -17.34 -18.04
N PHE A 388 -15.08 -18.60 -18.30
CA PHE A 388 -13.75 -19.22 -18.27
C PHE A 388 -13.33 -19.65 -19.68
N ASP A 389 -13.98 -19.12 -20.72
CA ASP A 389 -13.68 -19.48 -22.11
C ASP A 389 -12.18 -19.30 -22.42
N ASP A 390 -11.61 -20.27 -23.12
CA ASP A 390 -10.21 -20.28 -23.56
C ASP A 390 -9.17 -20.22 -22.40
N THR A 391 -9.59 -20.53 -21.17
CA THR A 391 -8.66 -20.57 -20.02
C THR A 391 -7.78 -21.81 -20.00
N THR A 392 -6.59 -21.64 -19.43
CA THR A 392 -5.68 -22.75 -19.11
C THR A 392 -5.57 -22.93 -17.61
N ILE A 393 -5.80 -24.14 -17.11
CA ILE A 393 -5.67 -24.49 -15.69
C ILE A 393 -4.57 -25.55 -15.54
N SER A 394 -3.44 -25.15 -14.98
CA SER A 394 -2.23 -25.95 -14.78
C SER A 394 -1.97 -26.17 -13.29
N GLY A 395 -2.18 -27.37 -12.75
CA GLY A 395 -1.97 -27.69 -11.32
C GLY A 395 -2.82 -26.88 -10.31
N GLY A 396 -3.74 -26.05 -10.82
CA GLY A 396 -4.65 -25.22 -10.04
C GLY A 396 -6.01 -25.87 -9.80
N VAL A 397 -6.81 -25.27 -8.91
CA VAL A 397 -8.13 -25.78 -8.55
C VAL A 397 -9.18 -24.69 -8.68
N VAL A 398 -10.29 -24.97 -9.35
CA VAL A 398 -11.48 -24.12 -9.37
C VAL A 398 -12.59 -24.81 -8.56
N ILE A 399 -13.05 -24.19 -7.48
CA ILE A 399 -13.97 -24.79 -6.50
C ILE A 399 -15.33 -24.12 -6.62
N PHE A 400 -16.39 -24.91 -6.78
CA PHE A 400 -17.80 -24.50 -6.76
C PHE A 400 -18.60 -25.33 -5.75
N THR A 401 -17.94 -25.89 -4.74
CA THR A 401 -18.61 -26.73 -3.75
C THR A 401 -19.75 -25.95 -3.08
N TYR A 402 -20.93 -26.56 -2.92
CA TYR A 402 -22.14 -25.91 -2.39
C TYR A 402 -22.60 -24.63 -3.12
N ALA A 403 -22.07 -24.33 -4.30
CA ALA A 403 -22.51 -23.17 -5.07
C ALA A 403 -23.93 -23.38 -5.61
N ALA A 404 -24.70 -22.31 -5.71
CA ALA A 404 -26.06 -22.32 -6.24
C ALA A 404 -26.13 -21.55 -7.56
N PHE A 405 -26.68 -22.18 -8.59
CA PHE A 405 -26.85 -21.62 -9.92
C PHE A 405 -28.34 -21.53 -10.28
N SER A 406 -28.79 -20.33 -10.62
CA SER A 406 -30.19 -20.05 -10.96
C SER A 406 -30.27 -18.98 -12.05
N GLY A 407 -30.53 -19.42 -13.28
CA GLY A 407 -30.71 -18.54 -14.45
C GLY A 407 -29.41 -17.92 -14.97
N SER A 408 -28.26 -18.33 -14.42
CA SER A 408 -26.93 -17.91 -14.85
C SER A 408 -26.42 -18.74 -16.03
N THR A 409 -25.51 -18.15 -16.80
CA THR A 409 -24.73 -18.87 -17.82
C THR A 409 -23.28 -18.99 -17.35
N THR A 410 -22.73 -20.20 -17.31
CA THR A 410 -21.36 -20.48 -16.92
C THR A 410 -20.62 -21.17 -18.06
N ASN A 411 -19.65 -20.50 -18.65
CA ASN A 411 -18.95 -21.00 -19.83
C ASN A 411 -17.52 -21.44 -19.47
N PHE A 412 -17.16 -22.64 -19.87
CA PHE A 412 -15.83 -23.25 -19.84
C PHE A 412 -15.48 -23.75 -21.25
N ASN A 413 -15.87 -23.00 -22.29
CA ASN A 413 -15.64 -23.47 -23.65
C ASN A 413 -14.15 -23.42 -23.97
N GLN A 414 -13.65 -24.43 -24.69
CA GLN A 414 -12.25 -24.55 -25.09
C GLN A 414 -11.24 -24.50 -23.92
N VAL A 415 -11.68 -24.78 -22.68
CA VAL A 415 -10.79 -24.84 -21.52
C VAL A 415 -9.83 -26.02 -21.63
N THR A 416 -8.58 -25.78 -21.24
CA THR A 416 -7.52 -26.79 -21.24
C THR A 416 -6.99 -27.05 -19.83
N PHE A 417 -6.97 -28.32 -19.42
CA PHE A 417 -6.45 -28.76 -18.12
C PHE A 417 -5.09 -29.47 -18.24
N PHE A 418 -4.13 -29.05 -17.41
CA PHE A 418 -2.83 -29.71 -17.18
C PHE A 418 -2.69 -30.03 -15.68
N ASP A 419 -3.11 -31.21 -15.25
CA ASP A 419 -3.16 -31.59 -13.80
C ASP A 419 -4.02 -30.63 -12.93
N GLY A 420 -4.89 -29.83 -13.55
CA GLY A 420 -5.85 -28.96 -12.87
C GLY A 420 -7.17 -29.66 -12.54
N PHE A 421 -7.93 -29.10 -11.59
CA PHE A 421 -9.19 -29.68 -11.12
C PHE A 421 -10.32 -28.64 -11.01
N VAL A 422 -11.55 -29.03 -11.37
CA VAL A 422 -12.77 -28.24 -11.12
C VAL A 422 -13.76 -29.06 -10.29
N ASP A 423 -14.19 -28.53 -9.15
CA ASP A 423 -15.07 -29.22 -8.21
C ASP A 423 -16.46 -28.57 -8.15
N PHE A 424 -17.50 -29.27 -8.59
CA PHE A 424 -18.91 -28.88 -8.42
C PHE A 424 -19.62 -29.70 -7.32
N GLY A 425 -18.88 -30.27 -6.38
CA GLY A 425 -19.42 -31.13 -5.35
C GLY A 425 -20.54 -30.46 -4.55
N TYR A 426 -21.68 -31.13 -4.40
CA TYR A 426 -22.87 -30.58 -3.72
C TYR A 426 -23.42 -29.26 -4.30
N ALA A 427 -22.98 -28.84 -5.50
CA ALA A 427 -23.53 -27.66 -6.17
C ALA A 427 -25.00 -27.92 -6.57
N VAL A 428 -25.80 -26.85 -6.62
CA VAL A 428 -27.22 -26.91 -6.97
C VAL A 428 -27.48 -26.12 -8.24
N PHE A 429 -27.93 -26.80 -9.29
CA PHE A 429 -28.31 -26.21 -10.57
C PHE A 429 -29.83 -26.18 -10.69
N SER A 430 -30.43 -25.00 -10.51
CA SER A 430 -31.89 -24.82 -10.52
C SER A 430 -32.41 -24.43 -11.90
N SER A 431 -31.65 -23.61 -12.64
CA SER A 431 -31.90 -23.21 -14.03
C SER A 431 -30.65 -22.52 -14.59
N GLY A 432 -30.62 -22.23 -15.89
CA GLY A 432 -29.46 -21.63 -16.55
C GLY A 432 -28.71 -22.63 -17.42
N GLU A 433 -27.47 -22.31 -17.76
CA GLU A 433 -26.65 -23.11 -18.66
C GLU A 433 -25.21 -23.19 -18.16
N ILE A 434 -24.61 -24.38 -18.22
CA ILE A 434 -23.18 -24.56 -18.10
C ILE A 434 -22.69 -25.19 -19.39
N SER A 435 -21.72 -24.57 -20.05
CA SER A 435 -21.18 -25.09 -21.30
C SER A 435 -19.69 -25.41 -21.15
N PHE A 436 -19.30 -26.61 -21.55
CA PHE A 436 -17.94 -27.11 -21.70
C PHE A 436 -17.66 -27.43 -23.18
N THR A 437 -18.22 -26.63 -24.08
CA THR A 437 -18.13 -26.91 -25.52
C THR A 437 -16.67 -26.91 -25.96
N ASP A 438 -16.25 -27.96 -26.66
CA ASP A 438 -14.88 -28.18 -27.13
C ASP A 438 -13.79 -28.16 -26.03
N ALA A 439 -14.16 -28.38 -24.75
CA ALA A 439 -13.20 -28.44 -23.65
C ALA A 439 -12.45 -29.79 -23.60
N GLY A 440 -11.17 -29.74 -23.21
CA GLY A 440 -10.27 -30.90 -23.19
C GLY A 440 -10.03 -31.47 -21.80
N PHE A 441 -10.55 -32.67 -21.51
CA PHE A 441 -10.52 -33.32 -20.19
C PHE A 441 -9.42 -34.39 -20.08
N ASN A 442 -8.29 -34.06 -19.45
CA ASN A 442 -7.16 -34.98 -19.27
C ASN A 442 -7.17 -35.63 -17.88
N GLY A 443 -7.84 -36.77 -17.69
CA GLY A 443 -7.98 -37.45 -16.39
C GLY A 443 -9.22 -37.00 -15.61
N GLU A 444 -9.26 -37.24 -14.28
CA GLU A 444 -10.34 -36.79 -13.38
C GLU A 444 -10.23 -35.28 -13.11
N THR A 445 -10.49 -34.48 -14.13
CA THR A 445 -10.27 -33.02 -14.13
C THR A 445 -11.49 -32.23 -13.66
N VAL A 446 -12.69 -32.82 -13.73
CA VAL A 446 -13.94 -32.18 -13.29
C VAL A 446 -14.79 -33.18 -12.51
N SER A 447 -15.30 -32.77 -11.35
CA SER A 447 -16.21 -33.56 -10.50
C SER A 447 -17.55 -32.88 -10.31
N PHE A 448 -18.64 -33.64 -10.41
CA PHE A 448 -20.01 -33.25 -10.04
C PHE A 448 -20.55 -34.10 -8.88
N ASP A 449 -19.69 -34.63 -8.02
CA ASP A 449 -20.11 -35.58 -7.00
C ASP A 449 -21.13 -34.98 -6.03
N ASN A 450 -22.30 -35.62 -5.92
CA ASN A 450 -23.45 -35.14 -5.13
C ASN A 450 -24.05 -33.80 -5.60
N ALA A 451 -23.74 -33.34 -6.81
CA ALA A 451 -24.41 -32.18 -7.39
C ALA A 451 -25.90 -32.47 -7.66
N ALA A 452 -26.74 -31.47 -7.45
CA ALA A 452 -28.18 -31.55 -7.69
C ALA A 452 -28.57 -30.78 -8.96
N PHE A 453 -29.10 -31.49 -9.96
CA PHE A 453 -29.62 -30.92 -11.20
C PHE A 453 -31.15 -30.86 -11.15
N ASN A 454 -31.67 -29.71 -10.72
CA ASN A 454 -33.11 -29.45 -10.58
C ASN A 454 -33.70 -28.71 -11.79
N GLY A 455 -32.85 -28.22 -12.70
CA GLY A 455 -33.18 -27.57 -13.97
C GLY A 455 -31.96 -26.89 -14.61
N GLY A 456 -32.13 -26.37 -15.82
CA GLY A 456 -31.02 -25.82 -16.63
C GLY A 456 -30.35 -26.89 -17.50
N THR A 457 -29.30 -26.51 -18.24
CA THR A 457 -28.59 -27.39 -19.19
C THR A 457 -27.11 -27.47 -18.83
N VAL A 458 -26.52 -28.66 -18.92
CA VAL A 458 -25.06 -28.83 -18.93
C VAL A 458 -24.64 -29.41 -20.28
N ASP A 459 -23.89 -28.63 -21.05
CA ASP A 459 -23.49 -28.96 -22.41
C ASP A 459 -22.01 -29.35 -22.50
N PHE A 460 -21.72 -30.55 -22.99
CA PHE A 460 -20.38 -31.07 -23.27
C PHE A 460 -20.16 -31.34 -24.77
N ASN A 461 -20.92 -30.70 -25.67
CA ASN A 461 -20.77 -30.87 -27.11
C ASN A 461 -19.33 -30.58 -27.55
N GLY A 462 -18.73 -31.49 -28.33
CA GLY A 462 -17.34 -31.34 -28.78
C GLY A 462 -16.27 -31.59 -27.71
N ALA A 463 -16.64 -31.73 -26.43
CA ALA A 463 -15.70 -32.09 -25.37
C ALA A 463 -15.04 -33.45 -25.64
N PHE A 464 -13.77 -33.58 -25.25
CA PHE A 464 -12.96 -34.78 -25.50
C PHE A 464 -12.13 -35.18 -24.28
N GLY A 465 -11.68 -36.44 -24.24
CA GLY A 465 -10.90 -36.98 -23.13
C GLY A 465 -11.73 -37.84 -22.17
N SER A 466 -11.41 -37.79 -20.87
CA SER A 466 -12.09 -38.58 -19.83
C SER A 466 -13.39 -37.92 -19.39
N SER A 467 -14.45 -38.71 -19.21
CA SER A 467 -15.73 -38.21 -18.70
C SER A 467 -15.60 -37.72 -17.26
N PRO A 468 -16.21 -36.58 -16.88
CA PRO A 468 -16.31 -36.11 -15.49
C PRO A 468 -16.95 -37.14 -14.55
N SER A 469 -16.58 -37.10 -13.27
CA SER A 469 -17.27 -37.87 -12.21
C SER A 469 -18.60 -37.22 -11.82
N GLY A 470 -19.50 -37.99 -11.21
CA GLY A 470 -20.78 -37.49 -10.68
C GLY A 470 -21.89 -37.17 -11.70
N ILE A 471 -21.63 -37.24 -13.02
CA ILE A 471 -22.66 -36.97 -14.05
C ILE A 471 -23.62 -38.15 -14.31
N PHE A 472 -23.18 -39.37 -13.99
CA PHE A 472 -24.02 -40.57 -14.06
C PHE A 472 -24.55 -40.93 -12.67
N SER A 473 -25.81 -41.32 -12.59
CA SER A 473 -26.37 -41.88 -11.36
C SER A 473 -25.70 -43.23 -11.03
N PRO A 474 -25.73 -43.70 -9.76
CA PRO A 474 -25.19 -45.01 -9.38
C PRO A 474 -25.79 -46.20 -10.15
N SER A 475 -26.94 -46.01 -10.79
CA SER A 475 -27.62 -46.97 -11.68
C SER A 475 -27.07 -46.99 -13.12
N GLY A 476 -26.04 -46.19 -13.43
CA GLY A 476 -25.43 -46.09 -14.76
C GLY A 476 -26.26 -45.33 -15.81
N GLN A 477 -27.40 -44.75 -15.42
CA GLN A 477 -28.18 -43.83 -16.26
C GLN A 477 -27.67 -42.39 -16.06
N PRO A 478 -27.62 -41.55 -17.11
CA PRO A 478 -27.35 -40.12 -16.93
C PRO A 478 -28.36 -39.53 -15.94
N SER A 479 -27.89 -38.68 -15.02
CA SER A 479 -28.76 -37.91 -14.12
C SER A 479 -29.80 -37.11 -14.94
N PRO A 480 -31.03 -36.88 -14.44
CA PRO A 480 -32.17 -36.67 -15.34
C PRO A 480 -32.20 -35.26 -15.94
N PHE A 481 -32.52 -35.20 -17.24
CA PHE A 481 -32.81 -34.03 -18.09
C PHE A 481 -31.66 -33.01 -18.32
N CYS A 482 -31.50 -32.61 -19.59
CA CYS A 482 -30.67 -31.47 -20.03
C CYS A 482 -29.13 -31.62 -19.93
N LEU A 483 -28.61 -32.86 -19.96
CA LEU A 483 -27.18 -33.14 -20.19
C LEU A 483 -26.93 -33.45 -21.67
N ASN A 484 -26.13 -32.64 -22.36
CA ASN A 484 -25.67 -32.93 -23.72
C ASN A 484 -24.28 -33.56 -23.65
N LEU A 485 -24.15 -34.84 -23.99
CA LEU A 485 -22.88 -35.59 -23.91
C LEU A 485 -22.31 -35.92 -25.29
N PRO A 486 -20.97 -35.86 -25.48
CA PRO A 486 -20.34 -36.34 -26.70
C PRO A 486 -20.53 -37.85 -26.85
N ARG A 487 -20.58 -38.34 -28.09
CA ARG A 487 -20.85 -39.77 -28.40
C ARG A 487 -19.92 -40.74 -27.68
N SER A 488 -18.67 -40.36 -27.44
CA SER A 488 -17.66 -41.17 -26.75
C SER A 488 -17.94 -41.40 -25.27
N TRP A 489 -18.76 -40.56 -24.63
CA TRP A 489 -19.09 -40.65 -23.21
C TRP A 489 -20.49 -41.24 -22.97
N GLN A 490 -21.28 -41.42 -24.03
CA GLN A 490 -22.58 -42.04 -23.90
C GLN A 490 -22.42 -43.53 -23.55
N PRO A 491 -23.21 -44.06 -22.60
CA PRO A 491 -23.20 -45.49 -22.29
C PRO A 491 -23.45 -46.29 -23.57
N SER A 492 -22.64 -47.34 -23.80
CA SER A 492 -22.85 -48.25 -24.92
C SER A 492 -24.22 -48.92 -24.77
N THR A 493 -25.17 -48.60 -25.66
CA THR A 493 -26.46 -49.28 -25.74
C THR A 493 -26.23 -50.72 -26.19
N HIS A 494 -26.37 -51.67 -25.27
CA HIS A 494 -26.36 -53.11 -25.58
C HIS A 494 -27.74 -53.59 -26.01
#